data_AF-G8LGI0-F1
#
_entry.id   AF-G8LGI0-F1
#
_cell.length_a   1.000
_cell.length_b   1.000
_cell.length_c   1.000
_cell.angle_alpha   90.00
_cell.angle_beta   90.00
_cell.angle_gamma   90.00
#
_symmetry.space_group_name_H-M   'P 1'
#
loop_
_entity.id
_entity.type
_entity.pdbx_description
1 polymer ?
#
loop_
_entity_poly.entity_id
_entity_poly.type
_entity_poly.pdbx_seq_one_letter_code
_entity_poly.pdbx_strand_id
1 'polypeptide(L)'
;MNSRHLSGLVALLMLGVTGITHAEDCQLSLSQPVVDYHEMRRDTIETTQQDWHKMADRDITVNVFCPQSQQMAVILRGTAGDKGRFLFGQSGGVAVKIDNMTVDGKSYTVGKTVDQLNFTPENGTPTPFYLRNNEAVIALENNQVPSGQQMSFNVTLSPVLNESAFSHLTDQTTLESDLTWSLLTK
;
A
#
# COMPACT_ATOMS: atom_id res chain seq x y z
N MET A 1 -72.53 0.80 -31.99
CA MET A 1 -71.67 -0.40 -31.95
C MET A 1 -71.24 -0.73 -33.36
N ASN A 2 -69.97 -0.87 -33.75
CA ASN A 2 -68.72 -0.62 -33.06
C ASN A 2 -67.62 -0.47 -34.14
N SER A 3 -66.66 0.38 -33.81
CA SER A 3 -65.41 0.79 -34.48
C SER A 3 -64.74 -0.20 -35.46
N ARG A 4 -64.26 0.34 -36.60
CA ARG A 4 -63.17 -0.22 -37.41
C ARG A 4 -61.91 0.63 -37.18
N HIS A 5 -60.96 0.10 -36.42
CA HIS A 5 -59.69 0.77 -36.13
C HIS A 5 -58.72 0.64 -37.31
N LEU A 6 -58.25 1.79 -37.81
CA LEU A 6 -57.10 1.91 -38.70
C LEU A 6 -55.82 1.78 -37.85
N SER A 7 -55.07 0.70 -38.02
CA SER A 7 -53.76 0.54 -37.37
C SER A 7 -52.67 1.19 -38.22
N GLY A 8 -52.24 2.39 -37.82
CA GLY A 8 -51.02 3.02 -38.32
C GLY A 8 -49.79 2.48 -37.59
N LEU A 9 -48.79 2.02 -38.35
CA LEU A 9 -47.49 1.58 -37.84
C LEU A 9 -46.63 2.82 -37.57
N VAL A 10 -46.43 3.14 -36.29
CA VAL A 10 -45.47 4.15 -35.83
C VAL A 10 -44.12 3.47 -35.66
N ALA A 11 -43.15 3.79 -36.52
CA ALA A 11 -41.77 3.36 -36.35
C ALA A 11 -41.08 4.28 -35.33
N LEU A 12 -40.84 3.76 -34.12
CA LEU A 12 -40.11 4.46 -33.06
C LEU A 12 -38.61 4.17 -33.22
N LEU A 13 -37.85 5.14 -33.73
CA LEU A 13 -36.39 5.03 -33.84
C LEU A 13 -35.75 5.39 -32.49
N MET A 14 -35.39 4.37 -31.70
CA MET A 14 -34.67 4.56 -30.43
C MET A 14 -33.17 4.73 -30.71
N LEU A 15 -32.69 5.97 -30.74
CA LEU A 15 -31.26 6.28 -30.72
C LEU A 15 -30.71 6.00 -29.32
N GLY A 16 -30.13 4.81 -29.12
CA GLY A 16 -29.37 4.49 -27.92
C GLY A 16 -28.02 5.18 -27.94
N VAL A 17 -27.87 6.27 -27.19
CA VAL A 17 -26.55 6.86 -26.90
C VAL A 17 -25.87 5.95 -25.89
N THR A 18 -24.86 5.20 -26.33
CA THR A 18 -23.94 4.51 -25.40
C THR A 18 -23.04 5.57 -24.78
N GLY A 19 -23.34 5.98 -23.55
CA GLY A 19 -22.44 6.78 -22.75
C GLY A 19 -21.16 5.99 -22.48
N ILE A 20 -20.01 6.57 -22.82
CA ILE A 20 -18.70 6.01 -22.48
C ILE A 20 -18.49 6.32 -21.00
N THR A 21 -18.71 5.34 -20.13
CA THR A 21 -18.39 5.45 -18.71
C THR A 21 -16.87 5.29 -18.57
N HIS A 22 -16.12 6.38 -18.54
CA HIS A 22 -14.73 6.34 -18.10
C HIS A 22 -14.75 6.16 -16.58
N ALA A 23 -14.50 4.95 -16.11
CA ALA A 23 -14.10 4.73 -14.73
C ALA A 23 -12.69 5.34 -14.60
N GLU A 24 -12.62 6.60 -14.17
CA GLU A 24 -11.35 7.30 -13.89
C GLU A 24 -10.79 6.85 -12.53
N ASP A 25 -10.67 5.55 -12.34
CA ASP A 25 -10.17 5.01 -11.09
C ASP A 25 -8.65 5.06 -11.07
N CYS A 26 -8.10 5.63 -9.99
CA CYS A 26 -6.68 5.53 -9.74
C CYS A 26 -6.26 4.07 -9.49
N GLN A 27 -5.06 3.73 -9.94
CA GLN A 27 -4.49 2.40 -9.84
C GLN A 27 -3.31 2.40 -8.87
N LEU A 28 -3.23 1.37 -8.03
CA LEU A 28 -2.08 1.08 -7.19
C LEU A 28 -1.48 -0.25 -7.62
N SER A 29 -0.16 -0.31 -7.75
CA SER A 29 0.58 -1.53 -8.07
C SER A 29 1.83 -1.67 -7.21
N LEU A 30 2.20 -2.92 -6.96
CA LEU A 30 3.42 -3.30 -6.28
C LEU A 30 4.34 -3.97 -7.29
N SER A 31 5.63 -3.63 -7.28
CA SER A 31 6.62 -4.33 -8.11
C SER A 31 6.63 -5.85 -7.87
N GLN A 32 6.37 -6.28 -6.63
CA GLN A 32 6.28 -7.68 -6.21
C GLN A 32 5.15 -7.79 -5.16
N PRO A 33 3.99 -8.39 -5.48
CA PRO A 33 2.90 -8.53 -4.52
C PRO A 33 3.10 -9.67 -3.51
N VAL A 34 3.98 -10.63 -3.84
CA VAL A 34 4.39 -11.73 -2.95
C VAL A 34 5.91 -11.68 -2.83
N VAL A 35 6.42 -11.62 -1.60
CA VAL A 35 7.86 -11.55 -1.30
C VAL A 35 8.25 -12.81 -0.55
N ASP A 36 9.03 -13.67 -1.22
CA ASP A 36 9.46 -14.96 -0.68
C ASP A 36 10.87 -14.88 -0.08
N TYR A 37 10.96 -15.12 1.22
CA TYR A 37 12.22 -15.16 1.97
C TYR A 37 12.87 -16.56 1.98
N HIS A 38 12.22 -17.56 1.40
CA HIS A 38 12.63 -18.96 1.43
C HIS A 38 12.87 -19.42 2.88
N GLU A 39 13.94 -20.20 3.12
CA GLU A 39 14.29 -20.69 4.44
C GLU A 39 15.04 -19.60 5.23
N MET A 40 14.49 -19.24 6.39
CA MET A 40 15.14 -18.35 7.36
C MET A 40 15.77 -19.18 8.48
N ARG A 41 17.08 -19.07 8.64
CA ARG A 41 17.88 -19.86 9.59
C ARG A 41 18.73 -18.95 10.46
N ARG A 42 19.19 -19.46 11.61
CA ARG A 42 20.07 -18.71 12.53
C ARG A 42 21.35 -18.20 11.87
N ASP A 43 21.94 -18.96 10.96
CA ASP A 43 23.14 -18.59 10.21
C ASP A 43 22.90 -17.53 9.12
N THR A 44 21.63 -17.19 8.85
CA THR A 44 21.22 -16.16 7.88
C THR A 44 20.78 -14.84 8.54
N ILE A 45 21.00 -14.70 9.84
CA ILE A 45 20.72 -13.45 10.58
C ILE A 45 21.70 -12.36 10.08
N GLU A 46 21.17 -11.23 9.64
CA GLU A 46 22.00 -10.09 9.20
C GLU A 46 22.52 -9.27 10.38
N THR A 47 21.65 -9.01 11.36
CA THR A 47 21.97 -8.16 12.51
C THR A 47 21.08 -8.55 13.68
N THR A 48 21.64 -8.48 14.88
CA THR A 48 20.91 -8.69 16.13
C THR A 48 20.91 -7.41 16.95
N GLN A 49 19.73 -7.00 17.42
CA GLN A 49 19.58 -5.91 18.37
C GLN A 49 18.73 -6.39 19.55
N GLN A 50 19.33 -6.43 20.74
CA GLN A 50 18.71 -7.09 21.91
C GLN A 50 18.34 -8.54 21.54
N ASP A 51 17.09 -8.94 21.75
CA ASP A 51 16.58 -10.29 21.44
C ASP A 51 15.86 -10.37 20.07
N TRP A 52 16.06 -9.37 19.20
CA TRP A 52 15.49 -9.34 17.85
C TRP A 52 16.58 -9.52 16.79
N HIS A 53 16.38 -10.51 15.94
CA HIS A 53 17.23 -10.88 14.82
C HIS A 53 16.59 -10.41 13.53
N LYS A 54 17.24 -9.45 12.88
CA LYS A 54 16.84 -8.98 11.55
C LYS A 54 17.33 -10.00 10.51
N MET A 55 16.41 -10.44 9.67
CA MET A 55 16.70 -11.28 8.50
C MET A 55 16.98 -10.42 7.28
N ALA A 56 17.30 -11.07 6.16
CA ALA A 56 17.61 -10.38 4.91
C ALA A 56 16.51 -9.40 4.50
N ASP A 57 16.89 -8.23 3.99
CA ASP A 57 15.94 -7.26 3.45
C ASP A 57 15.39 -7.67 2.09
N ARG A 58 14.17 -7.22 1.77
CA ARG A 58 13.62 -7.22 0.41
C ARG A 58 13.02 -5.87 0.09
N ASP A 59 13.46 -5.30 -1.02
CA ASP A 59 12.94 -4.03 -1.51
C ASP A 59 11.84 -4.26 -2.53
N ILE A 60 10.74 -3.52 -2.37
CA ILE A 60 9.69 -3.38 -3.36
C ILE A 60 9.44 -1.90 -3.63
N THR A 61 8.99 -1.58 -4.83
CA THR A 61 8.46 -0.26 -5.17
C THR A 61 6.93 -0.31 -5.18
N VAL A 62 6.31 0.71 -4.58
CA VAL A 62 4.88 1.01 -4.68
C VAL A 62 4.70 2.08 -5.74
N ASN A 63 3.80 1.84 -6.70
CA ASN A 63 3.48 2.78 -7.77
C ASN A 63 1.98 3.09 -7.76
N VAL A 64 1.65 4.35 -7.94
CA VAL A 64 0.29 4.86 -8.08
C VAL A 64 0.19 5.65 -9.37
N PHE A 65 -0.92 5.45 -10.07
CA PHE A 65 -1.30 6.22 -11.25
C PHE A 65 -2.76 6.68 -11.14
N CYS A 66 -3.00 7.97 -11.32
CA CYS A 66 -4.30 8.60 -11.35
C CYS A 66 -4.50 9.30 -12.70
N PRO A 67 -5.67 9.16 -13.36
CA PRO A 67 -5.97 9.87 -14.60
C PRO A 67 -5.98 11.41 -14.44
N GLN A 68 -6.36 11.89 -13.27
CA GLN A 68 -6.39 13.32 -12.93
C GLN A 68 -5.37 13.65 -11.83
N SER A 69 -4.80 14.85 -11.91
CA SER A 69 -3.87 15.36 -10.89
C SER A 69 -4.61 15.62 -9.58
N GLN A 70 -4.19 14.95 -8.51
CA GLN A 70 -4.84 15.00 -7.21
C GLN A 70 -3.85 14.71 -6.09
N GLN A 71 -4.20 15.01 -4.84
CA GLN A 71 -3.38 14.61 -3.70
C GLN A 71 -3.54 13.10 -3.48
N MET A 72 -2.44 12.41 -3.18
CA MET A 72 -2.43 10.96 -3.01
C MET A 72 -1.80 10.59 -1.67
N ALA A 73 -2.36 9.58 -1.02
CA ALA A 73 -1.77 8.91 0.13
C ALA A 73 -1.94 7.40 0.00
N VAL A 74 -0.93 6.63 0.41
CA VAL A 74 -1.01 5.16 0.39
C VAL A 74 -1.00 4.65 1.82
N ILE A 75 -2.13 4.10 2.27
CA ILE A 75 -2.27 3.51 3.60
C ILE A 75 -1.87 2.04 3.60
N LEU A 76 -1.14 1.64 4.65
CA LEU A 76 -0.78 0.26 4.89
C LEU A 76 -1.58 -0.31 6.07
N ARG A 77 -2.17 -1.47 5.85
CA ARG A 77 -2.90 -2.24 6.87
C ARG A 77 -2.38 -3.66 6.93
N GLY A 78 -2.53 -4.30 8.09
CA GLY A 78 -2.23 -5.71 8.27
C GLY A 78 -2.47 -6.13 9.72
N THR A 79 -2.26 -7.41 10.00
CA THR A 79 -2.27 -7.90 11.37
C THR A 79 -1.08 -7.29 12.11
N ALA A 80 -1.35 -6.59 13.20
CA ALA A 80 -0.33 -5.85 13.93
C ALA A 80 -0.40 -6.13 15.44
N GLY A 81 0.77 -6.18 16.06
CA GLY A 81 0.93 -6.27 17.51
C GLY A 81 1.12 -4.90 18.14
N ASP A 82 1.79 -4.90 19.28
CA ASP A 82 2.06 -3.69 20.06
C ASP A 82 2.72 -2.60 19.22
N LYS A 83 2.22 -1.36 19.43
CA LYS A 83 2.69 -0.14 18.76
C LYS A 83 2.54 -0.17 17.23
N GLY A 84 1.67 -1.02 16.68
CA GLY A 84 1.34 -1.06 15.26
C GLY A 84 2.39 -1.75 14.39
N ARG A 85 3.29 -2.54 14.98
CA ARG A 85 4.26 -3.38 14.25
C ARG A 85 3.53 -4.54 13.58
N PHE A 86 3.77 -4.76 12.29
CA PHE A 86 3.16 -5.87 11.57
C PHE A 86 3.69 -7.21 12.09
N LEU A 87 2.80 -8.17 12.27
CA LEU A 87 3.16 -9.51 12.72
C LEU A 87 3.72 -10.34 11.57
N PHE A 88 4.60 -11.28 11.91
CA PHE A 88 5.12 -12.29 11.00
C PHE A 88 5.04 -13.66 11.69
N GLY A 89 4.05 -14.46 11.31
CA GLY A 89 3.63 -15.62 12.08
C GLY A 89 3.21 -15.24 13.52
N GLN A 90 3.55 -16.09 14.49
CA GLN A 90 3.13 -15.91 15.90
C GLN A 90 4.17 -15.19 16.78
N SER A 91 5.45 -15.18 16.38
CA SER A 91 6.56 -14.70 17.23
C SER A 91 7.51 -13.73 16.52
N GLY A 92 7.22 -13.34 15.28
CA GLY A 92 8.00 -12.39 14.51
C GLY A 92 7.25 -11.11 14.19
N GLY A 93 7.95 -10.18 13.55
CA GLY A 93 7.35 -9.02 12.92
C GLY A 93 7.96 -8.71 11.57
N VAL A 94 7.32 -7.81 10.82
CA VAL A 94 7.88 -7.22 9.61
C VAL A 94 8.04 -5.72 9.85
N ALA A 95 9.28 -5.24 9.77
CA ALA A 95 9.55 -3.81 9.71
C ALA A 95 9.38 -3.33 8.26
N VAL A 96 8.64 -2.22 8.09
CA VAL A 96 8.34 -1.66 6.77
C VAL A 96 8.94 -0.26 6.70
N LYS A 97 10.11 -0.14 6.07
CA LYS A 97 10.84 1.13 5.96
C LYS A 97 10.49 1.81 4.63
N ILE A 98 10.23 3.11 4.67
CA ILE A 98 9.81 3.92 3.51
C ILE A 98 10.89 4.95 3.16
N ASP A 99 11.25 5.05 1.88
CA ASP A 99 12.13 6.08 1.33
C ASP A 99 11.88 6.37 -0.16
N ASN A 100 12.69 7.28 -0.72
CA ASN A 100 12.77 7.59 -2.15
C ASN A 100 11.42 7.88 -2.84
N MET A 101 10.73 8.95 -2.41
CA MET A 101 9.48 9.39 -3.01
C MET A 101 9.68 10.23 -4.27
N THR A 102 8.90 9.92 -5.30
CA THR A 102 8.72 10.78 -6.48
C THR A 102 7.24 11.00 -6.76
N VAL A 103 6.89 12.21 -7.21
CA VAL A 103 5.58 12.53 -7.76
C VAL A 103 5.79 13.18 -9.13
N ASP A 104 5.16 12.63 -10.17
CA ASP A 104 5.32 13.04 -11.57
C ASP A 104 6.81 13.17 -12.01
N GLY A 105 7.68 12.29 -11.50
CA GLY A 105 9.12 12.25 -11.80
C GLY A 105 9.99 13.24 -11.00
N LYS A 106 9.41 14.14 -10.21
CA LYS A 106 10.14 15.01 -9.28
C LYS A 106 10.29 14.34 -7.91
N SER A 107 11.45 14.47 -7.28
CA SER A 107 11.69 13.93 -5.93
C SER A 107 11.03 14.79 -4.84
N TYR A 108 10.48 14.12 -3.83
CA TYR A 108 9.85 14.72 -2.65
C TYR A 108 10.35 14.07 -1.36
N THR A 109 10.17 14.73 -0.23
CA THR A 109 10.37 14.12 1.08
C THR A 109 9.26 13.10 1.34
N VAL A 110 9.59 11.92 1.89
CA VAL A 110 8.58 10.98 2.37
C VAL A 110 8.03 11.48 3.70
N GLY A 111 6.70 11.53 3.82
CA GLY A 111 5.99 11.81 5.05
C GLY A 111 5.02 10.69 5.40
N LYS A 112 4.49 10.75 6.62
CA LYS A 112 3.39 9.90 7.04
C LYS A 112 2.25 10.71 7.64
N THR A 113 1.07 10.13 7.64
CA THR A 113 -0.13 10.68 8.27
C THR A 113 -1.04 9.57 8.77
N VAL A 114 -1.87 9.89 9.76
CA VAL A 114 -3.03 9.07 10.17
C VAL A 114 -4.36 9.73 9.76
N ASP A 115 -4.31 10.97 9.25
CA ASP A 115 -5.46 11.70 8.74
C ASP A 115 -5.75 11.28 7.30
N GLN A 116 -6.65 10.31 7.17
CA GLN A 116 -7.04 9.72 5.88
C GLN A 116 -7.90 10.64 5.01
N LEU A 117 -8.34 11.81 5.53
CA LEU A 117 -9.24 12.72 4.82
C LEU A 117 -8.53 13.97 4.30
N ASN A 118 -7.69 14.60 5.13
CA ASN A 118 -7.01 15.84 4.73
C ASN A 118 -5.52 15.66 4.48
N PHE A 119 -4.99 14.46 4.72
CA PHE A 119 -3.57 14.14 4.58
C PHE A 119 -2.67 15.09 5.38
N THR A 120 -3.12 15.50 6.57
CA THR A 120 -2.36 16.37 7.48
C THR A 120 -1.06 15.68 7.88
N PRO A 121 0.13 16.19 7.53
CA PRO A 121 1.39 15.50 7.77
C PRO A 121 1.72 15.37 9.26
N GLU A 122 2.33 14.25 9.64
CA GLU A 122 2.96 14.12 10.95
C GLU A 122 4.28 14.88 10.99
N ASN A 123 4.31 15.95 11.79
CA ASN A 123 5.47 16.83 11.91
C ASN A 123 6.72 16.09 12.42
N GLY A 124 7.88 16.41 11.84
CA GLY A 124 9.17 15.93 12.33
C GLY A 124 9.44 14.45 12.08
N THR A 125 8.71 13.80 11.17
CA THR A 125 8.99 12.43 10.75
C THR A 125 10.36 12.36 10.08
N PRO A 126 11.37 11.68 10.66
CA PRO A 126 12.67 11.52 10.00
C PRO A 126 12.52 10.66 8.74
N THR A 127 13.29 10.96 7.71
CA THR A 127 13.40 10.12 6.51
C THR A 127 14.75 9.38 6.54
N PRO A 128 14.80 8.05 6.35
CA PRO A 128 13.66 7.13 6.21
C PRO A 128 12.91 6.93 7.53
N PHE A 129 11.67 6.44 7.46
CA PHE A 129 10.88 6.03 8.63
C PHE A 129 10.33 4.61 8.49
N TYR A 130 9.91 4.03 9.62
CA TYR A 130 9.17 2.77 9.65
C TYR A 130 7.67 3.06 9.73
N LEU A 131 6.93 2.60 8.72
CA LEU A 131 5.48 2.71 8.65
C LEU A 131 4.83 1.68 9.58
N ARG A 132 3.76 2.09 10.26
CA ARG A 132 2.97 1.25 11.17
C ARG A 132 1.57 1.02 10.62
N ASN A 133 0.88 0.06 11.20
CA ASN A 133 -0.49 -0.27 10.83
C ASN A 133 -1.41 0.97 10.92
N ASN A 134 -2.19 1.20 9.86
CA ASN A 134 -3.09 2.35 9.66
C ASN A 134 -2.39 3.72 9.48
N GLU A 135 -1.07 3.76 9.30
CA GLU A 135 -0.40 4.97 8.81
C GLU A 135 -0.40 4.97 7.28
N ALA A 136 -0.46 6.17 6.69
CA ALA A 136 -0.37 6.38 5.26
C ALA A 136 0.89 7.14 4.88
N VAL A 137 1.51 6.73 3.78
CA VAL A 137 2.64 7.41 3.13
C VAL A 137 2.11 8.56 2.28
N ILE A 138 2.74 9.72 2.38
CA ILE A 138 2.44 10.92 1.59
C ILE A 138 3.75 11.55 1.10
N ALA A 139 3.68 12.22 -0.06
CA ALA A 139 4.76 13.10 -0.50
C ALA A 139 4.68 14.45 0.21
N LEU A 140 5.81 15.05 0.54
CA LEU A 140 5.88 16.36 1.17
C LEU A 140 6.83 17.31 0.45
N GLU A 141 6.34 18.53 0.21
CA GLU A 141 7.13 19.71 -0.13
C GLU A 141 6.64 20.86 0.73
N ASN A 142 7.54 21.50 1.49
CA ASN A 142 7.20 22.58 2.43
C ASN A 142 6.07 22.22 3.42
N ASN A 143 6.06 20.97 3.90
CA ASN A 143 5.04 20.41 4.81
C ASN A 143 3.61 20.39 4.22
N GLN A 144 3.50 20.35 2.89
CA GLN A 144 2.24 20.20 2.17
C GLN A 144 2.31 18.99 1.24
N VAL A 145 1.15 18.35 1.04
CA VAL A 145 1.02 17.24 0.08
C VAL A 145 0.78 17.83 -1.32
N PRO A 146 1.67 17.60 -2.29
CA PRO A 146 1.48 18.06 -3.66
C PRO A 146 0.35 17.28 -4.35
N SER A 147 -0.24 17.88 -5.38
CA SER A 147 -1.08 17.14 -6.34
C SER A 147 -0.22 16.57 -7.46
N GLY A 148 -0.54 15.37 -7.94
CA GLY A 148 0.13 14.73 -9.05
C GLY A 148 -0.69 13.61 -9.67
N GLN A 149 -0.22 13.05 -10.78
CA GLN A 149 -0.86 11.90 -11.43
C GLN A 149 -0.14 10.59 -11.12
N GLN A 150 1.17 10.65 -10.89
CA GLN A 150 2.01 9.48 -10.61
C GLN A 150 2.70 9.67 -9.28
N MET A 151 2.69 8.64 -8.45
CA MET A 151 3.47 8.58 -7.20
C MET A 151 4.22 7.26 -7.16
N SER A 152 5.49 7.30 -6.77
CA SER A 152 6.31 6.10 -6.55
C SER A 152 7.18 6.28 -5.33
N PHE A 153 7.30 5.23 -4.51
CA PHE A 153 8.23 5.19 -3.38
C PHE A 153 8.74 3.78 -3.13
N ASN A 154 9.88 3.71 -2.45
CA ASN A 154 10.53 2.46 -2.10
C ASN A 154 10.08 2.00 -0.71
N VAL A 155 9.97 0.68 -0.58
CA VAL A 155 9.62 -0.01 0.64
C VAL A 155 10.65 -1.11 0.87
N THR A 156 11.41 -1.03 1.96
CA THR A 156 12.22 -2.14 2.43
C THR A 156 11.42 -2.92 3.48
N LEU A 157 11.24 -4.21 3.22
CA LEU A 157 10.64 -5.16 4.14
C LEU A 157 11.76 -5.92 4.86
N SER A 158 11.72 -5.93 6.19
CA SER A 158 12.70 -6.63 7.02
C SER A 158 11.98 -7.54 8.02
N PRO A 159 12.06 -8.88 7.88
CA PRO A 159 11.59 -9.77 8.92
C PRO A 159 12.46 -9.62 10.17
N VAL A 160 11.81 -9.52 11.32
CA VAL A 160 12.46 -9.50 12.63
C VAL A 160 11.93 -10.65 13.47
N LEU A 161 12.81 -11.56 13.84
CA LEU A 161 12.50 -12.80 14.55
C LEU A 161 13.17 -12.78 15.92
N ASN A 162 12.54 -13.37 16.93
CA ASN A 162 13.18 -13.60 18.22
C ASN A 162 13.77 -15.01 18.29
N GLU A 163 14.49 -15.30 19.37
CA GLU A 163 15.10 -16.63 19.59
C GLU A 163 14.08 -17.79 19.63
N SER A 164 12.82 -17.52 20.01
CA SER A 164 11.78 -18.56 20.03
C SER A 164 11.36 -18.99 18.62
N ALA A 165 11.55 -18.15 17.61
CA ALA A 165 11.35 -18.52 16.21
C ALA A 165 12.37 -19.54 15.69
N PHE A 166 13.47 -19.77 16.42
CA PHE A 166 14.56 -20.69 16.01
C PHE A 166 14.82 -21.82 17.02
N SER A 167 14.01 -21.95 18.07
CA SER A 167 14.20 -22.96 19.11
C SER A 167 12.96 -23.85 19.21
N HIS A 168 13.16 -25.09 19.63
CA HIS A 168 12.09 -26.09 19.82
C HIS A 168 11.24 -26.40 18.57
N LEU A 169 11.76 -26.12 17.38
CA LEU A 169 11.13 -26.52 16.13
C LEU A 169 11.45 -28.00 15.85
N THR A 170 10.47 -28.88 16.04
CA THR A 170 10.54 -30.27 15.56
C THR A 170 10.27 -30.38 14.06
N ASP A 171 9.59 -29.39 13.48
CA ASP A 171 9.20 -29.30 12.06
C ASP A 171 9.40 -27.88 11.50
N GLN A 172 9.33 -27.75 10.16
CA GLN A 172 9.35 -26.46 9.47
C GLN A 172 8.10 -25.63 9.82
N THR A 173 8.31 -24.45 10.41
CA THR A 173 7.21 -23.50 10.69
C THR A 173 7.11 -22.48 9.56
N THR A 174 5.91 -22.32 9.02
CA THR A 174 5.63 -21.27 8.03
C THR A 174 5.33 -19.96 8.74
N LEU A 175 6.01 -18.90 8.35
CA LEU A 175 5.81 -17.55 8.86
C LEU A 175 5.28 -16.67 7.72
N GLU A 176 4.18 -15.98 7.97
CA GLU A 176 3.50 -15.17 6.97
C GLU A 176 3.03 -13.84 7.57
N SER A 177 2.91 -12.83 6.71
CA SER A 177 2.34 -11.52 7.03
C SER A 177 1.49 -11.05 5.86
N ASP A 178 0.21 -10.80 6.11
CA ASP A 178 -0.69 -10.22 5.12
C ASP A 178 -0.73 -8.71 5.27
N LEU A 179 -0.22 -8.02 4.25
CA LEU A 179 -0.18 -6.56 4.16
C LEU A 179 -1.08 -6.07 3.03
N THR A 180 -2.00 -5.16 3.36
CA THR A 180 -2.92 -4.53 2.43
C THR A 180 -2.53 -3.07 2.21
N TRP A 181 -2.21 -2.75 0.96
CA TRP A 181 -1.96 -1.37 0.52
C TRP A 181 -3.24 -0.82 -0.09
N SER A 182 -3.65 0.39 0.29
CA SER A 182 -4.81 1.06 -0.29
C SER A 182 -4.48 2.50 -0.63
N LEU A 183 -4.98 2.95 -1.77
CA LEU A 183 -4.85 4.32 -2.20
C LEU A 183 -5.98 5.16 -1.60
N LEU A 184 -5.63 6.34 -1.11
CA LEU A 184 -6.54 7.42 -0.73
C LEU A 184 -6.21 8.61 -1.62
N THR A 185 -7.24 9.29 -2.13
CA THR A 185 -7.04 10.49 -2.94
C THR A 185 -7.96 11.64 -2.54
N LYS A 186 -7.56 12.86 -2.92
CA LYS A 186 -8.27 14.10 -2.64
C LYS A 186 -8.08 15.13 -3.74
#